data_AF-A0AAD7TBS8-F1
#
_entry.id   AF-A0AAD7TBS8-F1
#
_cell.length_a   1.000
_cell.length_b   1.000
_cell.length_c   1.000
_cell.angle_alpha   90.00
_cell.angle_beta   90.00
_cell.angle_gamma   90.00
#
_symmetry.space_group_name_H-M   'P 1'
#
loop_
_entity.id
_entity.type
_entity.pdbx_description
1 polymer ?
#
loop_
_entity_poly.entity_id
_entity_poly.type
_entity_poly.pdbx_seq_one_letter_code
_entity_poly.pdbx_strand_id
1 'polypeptide(L)'
;MPLYQQGEDMENYLLRFERMAKTWAWPEGQWVCRLVPLLTGKALEAYTAMDEERSDVYRDLKEALLRKFDITPETYRLRFRSITAPPGEMPRET
;
A
#
# COMPACT_ATOMS: atom_id res chain seq x y z
N MET A 1 10.59 2.99 -9.57
CA MET A 1 10.36 2.21 -8.34
C MET A 1 10.84 0.79 -8.64
N PRO A 2 11.71 0.18 -7.82
CA PRO A 2 12.23 -1.16 -8.10
C PRO A 2 11.12 -2.22 -7.99
N LEU A 3 11.31 -3.35 -8.67
CA LEU A 3 10.41 -4.51 -8.56
C LEU A 3 10.46 -5.07 -7.14
N TYR A 4 9.35 -5.63 -6.68
CA TYR A 4 9.31 -6.38 -5.42
C TYR A 4 10.24 -7.60 -5.53
N GLN A 5 11.14 -7.74 -4.56
CA GLN A 5 12.04 -8.90 -4.45
C GLN A 5 11.51 -9.89 -3.42
N GLN A 6 11.46 -11.18 -3.78
CA GLN A 6 11.12 -12.25 -2.84
C GLN A 6 12.10 -12.24 -1.66
N GLY A 7 11.56 -12.02 -0.45
CA GLY A 7 12.34 -11.93 0.79
C GLY A 7 12.44 -10.50 1.35
N GLU A 8 12.03 -9.47 0.62
CA GLU A 8 11.85 -8.13 1.22
C GLU A 8 10.54 -8.06 2.02
N ASP A 9 10.56 -7.32 3.13
CA ASP A 9 9.39 -6.92 3.90
C ASP A 9 8.36 -6.19 3.02
N MET A 10 7.25 -6.87 2.75
CA MET A 10 6.16 -6.32 1.92
C MET A 10 5.63 -4.99 2.49
N GLU A 11 5.56 -4.84 3.82
CA GLU A 11 5.18 -3.57 4.46
C GLU A 11 6.12 -2.41 4.10
N ASN A 12 7.43 -2.66 4.16
CA ASN A 12 8.42 -1.62 3.89
C ASN A 12 8.43 -1.25 2.40
N TYR A 13 8.25 -2.23 1.52
CA TYR A 13 8.07 -2.01 0.10
C TYR A 13 6.84 -1.13 -0.19
N LEU A 14 5.68 -1.48 0.40
CA LEU A 14 4.44 -0.71 0.27
C LEU A 14 4.61 0.71 0.82
N LEU A 15 5.26 0.89 1.97
CA LEU A 15 5.52 2.21 2.55
C LEU A 15 6.36 3.10 1.62
N ARG A 16 7.39 2.53 0.98
CA ARG A 16 8.20 3.24 -0.02
C ARG A 16 7.35 3.64 -1.22
N PHE A 17 6.49 2.75 -1.70
CA PHE A 17 5.55 3.04 -2.76
C PHE A 17 4.60 4.19 -2.39
N GLU A 18 4.00 4.16 -1.20
CA GLU A 18 3.08 5.20 -0.71
C GLU A 18 3.79 6.56 -0.60
N ARG A 19 5.02 6.59 -0.10
CA ARG A 19 5.83 7.82 -0.04
C ARG A 19 6.08 8.38 -1.43
N MET A 20 6.47 7.54 -2.39
CA MET A 20 6.64 7.97 -3.77
C MET A 20 5.31 8.46 -4.35
N ALA A 21 4.23 7.69 -4.24
CA ALA A 21 2.94 8.09 -4.78
C ALA A 21 2.45 9.44 -4.22
N LYS A 22 2.68 9.69 -2.92
CA LYS A 22 2.42 10.99 -2.28
C LYS A 22 3.34 12.10 -2.77
N THR A 23 4.67 11.88 -2.83
CA THR A 23 5.63 12.86 -3.34
C THR A 23 5.31 13.28 -4.78
N TRP A 24 4.84 12.35 -5.58
CA TRP A 24 4.48 12.57 -6.98
C TRP A 24 3.01 12.91 -7.19
N ALA A 25 2.23 13.07 -6.11
CA ALA A 25 0.80 13.39 -6.11
C ALA A 25 -0.03 12.48 -7.05
N TRP A 26 0.24 11.18 -7.06
CA TRP A 26 -0.51 10.23 -7.88
C TRP A 26 -1.94 10.06 -7.34
N PRO A 27 -2.95 10.04 -8.22
CA PRO A 27 -4.32 9.74 -7.81
C PRO A 27 -4.42 8.29 -7.31
N GLU A 28 -5.10 8.08 -6.18
CA GLU A 28 -5.19 6.77 -5.51
C GLU A 28 -5.74 5.66 -6.43
N GLY A 29 -6.67 5.97 -7.33
CA GLY A 29 -7.18 5.02 -8.33
C GLY A 29 -6.13 4.54 -9.34
N GLN A 30 -4.98 5.21 -9.48
CA GLN A 30 -3.87 4.72 -10.32
C GLN A 30 -2.81 3.95 -9.53
N TRP A 31 -2.91 3.87 -8.21
CA TRP A 31 -1.88 3.24 -7.40
C TRP A 31 -1.79 1.75 -7.69
N VAL A 32 -2.93 1.09 -7.83
CA VAL A 32 -3.01 -0.33 -8.21
C VAL A 32 -2.34 -0.57 -9.55
N CYS A 33 -2.77 0.11 -10.62
CA CYS A 33 -2.22 -0.11 -11.96
C CYS A 33 -0.71 0.14 -12.04
N ARG A 34 -0.17 0.98 -11.15
CA ARG A 34 1.27 1.24 -11.02
C ARG A 34 1.99 0.21 -10.14
N LEU A 35 1.31 -0.36 -9.15
CA LEU A 35 1.87 -1.32 -8.21
C LEU A 35 1.91 -2.73 -8.79
N VAL A 36 0.83 -3.20 -9.42
CA VAL A 36 0.68 -4.54 -10.01
C VAL A 36 1.88 -4.97 -10.87
N PRO A 37 2.36 -4.17 -11.86
CA PRO A 37 3.51 -4.57 -12.67
C PRO A 37 4.83 -4.63 -11.89
N LEU A 38 4.88 -4.07 -10.69
CA LEU A 38 6.05 -4.15 -9.81
C LEU A 38 6.02 -5.38 -8.89
N LEU A 39 4.86 -6.01 -8.73
CA LEU A 39 4.69 -7.24 -7.94
C LEU A 39 5.16 -8.45 -8.75
N THR A 40 5.82 -9.39 -8.09
CA THR A 40 6.29 -10.63 -8.71
C THR A 40 6.06 -11.83 -7.79
N GLY A 41 5.96 -13.03 -8.39
CA GLY A 41 5.78 -14.29 -7.66
C GLY A 41 4.60 -14.27 -6.69
N LYS A 42 4.86 -14.56 -5.42
CA LYS A 42 3.85 -14.65 -4.35
C LYS A 42 2.98 -13.38 -4.19
N ALA A 43 3.55 -12.21 -4.46
CA ALA A 43 2.81 -10.94 -4.40
C ALA A 43 1.82 -10.80 -5.56
N LEU A 44 2.24 -11.19 -6.77
CA LEU A 44 1.36 -11.18 -7.94
C LEU A 44 0.26 -12.24 -7.80
N GLU A 45 0.58 -13.41 -7.25
CA GLU A 45 -0.43 -14.43 -6.92
C GLU A 45 -1.48 -13.93 -5.92
N ALA A 46 -1.12 -13.00 -5.02
CA ALA A 46 -2.09 -12.38 -4.11
C ALA A 46 -3.08 -11.51 -4.89
N TYR A 47 -2.58 -10.70 -5.82
CA TYR A 47 -3.41 -9.87 -6.70
C TYR A 47 -4.35 -10.71 -7.56
N THR A 48 -3.84 -11.75 -8.22
CA THR A 48 -4.66 -12.65 -9.07
C THR A 48 -5.70 -13.44 -8.27
N ALA A 49 -5.48 -13.63 -6.97
CA ALA A 49 -6.45 -14.29 -6.08
C ALA A 49 -7.56 -13.36 -5.57
N MET A 50 -7.50 -12.05 -5.87
CA MET A 50 -8.54 -11.10 -5.51
C MET A 50 -9.67 -11.07 -6.55
N ASP A 51 -10.88 -10.75 -6.09
CA ASP A 51 -11.99 -10.39 -6.97
C ASP A 51 -11.66 -9.15 -7.80
N GLU A 52 -12.08 -9.15 -9.07
CA GLU A 52 -11.83 -8.07 -10.03
C GLU A 52 -12.28 -6.70 -9.48
N GLU A 53 -13.43 -6.65 -8.81
CA GLU A 53 -13.99 -5.44 -8.20
C GLU A 53 -13.14 -4.87 -7.05
N ARG A 54 -12.40 -5.74 -6.33
CA ARG A 54 -11.52 -5.33 -5.22
C ARG A 54 -10.10 -5.04 -5.69
N SER A 55 -9.73 -5.60 -6.85
CA SER A 55 -8.39 -5.47 -7.39
C SER A 55 -8.04 -4.04 -7.79
N ASP A 56 -9.03 -3.19 -8.10
CA ASP A 56 -8.87 -1.76 -8.44
C ASP A 56 -8.63 -0.85 -7.21
N VAL A 57 -8.91 -1.35 -6.00
CA VAL A 57 -8.78 -0.56 -4.77
C VAL A 57 -7.43 -0.86 -4.11
N TYR A 58 -6.56 0.15 -4.03
CA TYR A 58 -5.22 0.01 -3.41
C TYR A 58 -5.29 -0.52 -1.97
N ARG A 59 -6.30 -0.09 -1.21
CA ARG A 59 -6.49 -0.53 0.17
C ARG A 59 -6.71 -2.05 0.26
N ASP A 60 -7.62 -2.58 -0.55
CA ASP A 60 -7.91 -4.02 -0.61
C ASP A 60 -6.69 -4.81 -1.11
N LEU A 61 -5.98 -4.30 -2.13
CA LEU A 61 -4.74 -4.90 -2.62
C LEU A 61 -3.68 -4.97 -1.53
N LYS A 62 -3.51 -3.87 -0.78
CA LYS A 62 -2.59 -3.79 0.34
C LYS A 62 -2.92 -4.84 1.40
N GLU A 63 -4.19 -4.95 1.80
CA GLU A 63 -4.63 -5.94 2.79
C GLU A 63 -4.43 -7.39 2.30
N ALA A 64 -4.72 -7.67 1.03
CA ALA A 64 -4.51 -8.98 0.42
C ALA A 64 -3.02 -9.37 0.39
N LEU A 65 -2.14 -8.42 0.02
CA LEU A 65 -0.70 -8.62 0.03
C LEU A 65 -0.21 -8.94 1.45
N LEU A 66 -0.51 -8.09 2.42
CA LEU A 66 -0.08 -8.29 3.81
C LEU A 66 -0.54 -9.65 4.34
N ARG A 67 -1.78 -10.04 4.06
CA ARG A 67 -2.32 -11.36 4.41
C ARG A 67 -1.57 -12.51 3.73
N LYS A 68 -1.21 -12.39 2.45
CA LYS A 68 -0.45 -13.42 1.72
C LYS A 68 0.97 -13.61 2.27
N PHE A 69 1.58 -12.55 2.79
CA PHE A 69 2.91 -12.58 3.40
C PHE A 69 2.90 -12.96 4.89
N ASP A 70 1.76 -13.38 5.44
CA ASP A 70 1.59 -13.70 6.87
C ASP A 70 1.94 -12.52 7.79
N ILE A 71 1.86 -11.30 7.25
CA ILE A 71 2.08 -10.09 8.02
C ILE A 71 0.79 -9.85 8.80
N THR A 72 0.88 -10.10 10.11
CA THR A 72 -0.27 -10.08 10.99
C THR A 72 -0.96 -8.71 10.97
N PRO A 73 -2.30 -8.68 10.97
CA PRO A 73 -3.06 -7.43 11.02
C PRO A 73 -2.80 -6.63 12.30
N GLU A 74 -2.20 -7.22 13.35
CA GLU A 74 -1.76 -6.51 14.56
C GLU A 74 -0.63 -5.51 14.29
N THR A 75 0.41 -5.89 13.55
CA THR A 75 1.50 -4.98 13.16
C THR A 75 0.99 -3.86 12.25
N TYR A 76 0.08 -4.20 11.33
CA TYR A 76 -0.56 -3.24 10.44
C TYR A 76 -1.49 -2.26 11.19
N ARG A 77 -2.37 -2.76 12.07
CA ARG A 77 -3.30 -1.94 12.86
C ARG A 77 -2.59 -1.01 13.85
N LEU A 78 -1.49 -1.45 14.47
CA LEU A 78 -0.71 -0.58 15.35
C LEU A 78 -0.11 0.60 14.59
N ARG A 79 0.41 0.40 13.37
CA ARG A 79 1.02 1.46 12.57
C ARG A 79 0.02 2.34 11.83
N PHE A 80 -1.12 1.78 11.39
CA PHE A 80 -2.16 2.56 10.71
C PHE A 80 -2.90 3.51 11.66
N ARG A 81 -2.94 3.22 12.97
CA ARG A 81 -3.39 4.16 14.00
C ARG A 81 -2.43 5.33 14.26
N SER A 82 -1.18 5.26 13.81
CA SER A 82 -0.27 6.41 13.83
C SER A 82 -0.35 7.29 12.57
N ILE A 83 -1.19 6.93 11.60
CA ILE A 83 -1.44 7.70 10.37
C ILE A 83 -2.80 8.39 10.35
N THR A 84 -3.58 8.33 11.44
CA THR A 84 -4.68 9.26 11.65
C THR A 84 -4.11 10.64 11.99
N ALA A 85 -4.02 11.46 10.95
CA ALA A 85 -4.00 12.93 10.89
C ALA A 85 -3.44 13.68 12.12
N PRO A 86 -2.41 14.53 11.98
CA PRO A 86 -2.24 15.61 12.96
C PRO A 86 -3.52 16.46 12.97
N PRO A 87 -4.23 16.59 14.10
CA PRO A 87 -5.32 17.54 14.19
C PRO A 87 -4.69 18.94 14.30
N GLY A 88 -4.88 19.78 13.28
CA GLY A 88 -4.84 21.23 13.47
C GLY A 88 -3.78 22.02 12.71
N GLU A 89 -3.66 21.86 11.39
CA GLU A 89 -3.16 22.98 10.57
C GLU A 89 -4.36 23.78 10.04
N MET A 90 -4.86 24.69 10.90
CA MET A 90 -5.83 25.71 10.51
C MET A 90 -5.04 26.91 9.96
N PRO A 91 -5.37 27.43 8.77
CA PRO A 91 -4.56 28.43 8.10
C PRO A 91 -4.75 29.84 8.69
N ARG A 92 -3.63 30.41 9.16
CA ARG A 92 -3.20 31.82 9.07
C ARG A 92 -4.15 32.89 9.65
N GLU A 93 -3.75 33.45 10.79
CA GLU A 93 -4.15 34.79 11.23
C GLU A 93 -2.90 35.60 11.60
N THR A 94 -2.48 36.54 10.74
CA THR A 94 -2.06 37.90 11.11
C THR A 94 -2.04 38.80 9.88
#